data_AF-A0A2H0D7Q6-F1
#
_entry.id   AF-A0A2H0D7Q6-F1
#
_cell.length_a   1.000
_cell.length_b   1.000
_cell.length_c   1.000
_cell.angle_alpha   90.00
_cell.angle_beta   90.00
_cell.angle_gamma   90.00
#
_symmetry.space_group_name_H-M   'P 1'
#
loop_
_entity.id
_entity.type
_entity.pdbx_description
1 polymer ?
#
loop_
_entity_poly.entity_id
_entity_poly.type
_entity_poly.pdbx_seq_one_letter_code
_entity_poly.pdbx_strand_id
1 'polypeptide(L)' 'MAQFVNQIKNRKKFIMHLRTALIVGILLNAINQGDNFVHLNFSPINFFKVALTFFVPFAVSVYSAAKTNPG' A
#
# COMPACT_ATOMS: atom_id res chain seq x y z
N MET A 1 10.14 2.31 -17.83
CA MET A 1 10.22 3.55 -17.00
C MET A 1 9.23 4.63 -17.41
N ALA A 2 9.12 5.00 -18.70
CA ALA A 2 8.18 6.05 -19.14
C ALA A 2 6.70 5.79 -18.76
N GLN A 3 6.23 4.53 -18.89
CA GLN A 3 4.87 4.14 -18.50
C GLN A 3 4.61 4.31 -17.00
N PHE A 4 5.59 3.98 -16.15
CA PHE A 4 5.49 4.15 -14.69
C PHE A 4 5.30 5.63 -14.30
N VAL A 5 6.10 6.52 -14.88
CA VAL A 5 5.98 7.97 -14.65
C VAL A 5 4.63 8.51 -15.11
N ASN A 6 4.09 7.99 -16.22
CA ASN A 6 2.80 8.40 -16.75
C ASN A 6 1.61 7.93 -15.88
N GLN A 7 1.72 6.75 -15.26
CA GLN A 7 0.72 6.24 -14.31
C GLN A 7 0.62 7.14 -13.08
N ILE A 8 1.76 7.63 -12.56
CA ILE A 8 1.81 8.52 -11.39
C ILE A 8 1.32 9.94 -11.74
N LYS A 9 1.65 10.45 -12.93
CA LYS A 9 1.17 11.77 -13.40
C LYS A 9 -0.34 11.80 -13.63
N ASN A 10 -0.97 10.67 -13.96
CA ASN A 10 -2.41 10.62 -14.20
C ASN A 10 -3.20 10.54 -12.88
N ARG A 11 -3.83 11.64 -12.48
CA ARG A 11 -4.56 11.74 -11.19
C ARG A 11 -5.57 10.62 -10.96
N LYS A 12 -6.32 10.19 -11.99
CA LYS A 12 -7.34 9.13 -11.82
C LYS A 12 -6.69 7.78 -11.48
N LYS A 13 -5.60 7.44 -12.16
CA LYS A 13 -4.87 6.18 -11.92
C LYS A 13 -4.07 6.24 -10.62
N PHE A 14 -3.48 7.39 -10.30
CA PHE A 14 -2.83 7.63 -9.03
C PHE A 14 -3.79 7.42 -7.83
N ILE A 15 -5.01 7.99 -7.89
CA ILE A 15 -6.04 7.79 -6.87
C ILE A 15 -6.47 6.32 -6.77
N MET A 16 -6.57 5.61 -7.90
CA MET A 16 -6.85 4.17 -7.90
C MET A 16 -5.78 3.37 -7.13
N HIS A 17 -4.50 3.60 -7.45
CA HIS A 17 -3.38 2.93 -6.76
C HIS A 17 -3.33 3.29 -5.27
N LEU A 18 -3.60 4.55 -4.93
CA LEU A 18 -3.65 5.01 -3.54
C LEU A 18 -4.80 4.34 -2.77
N ARG A 19 -5.97 4.16 -3.40
CA ARG A 19 -7.12 3.47 -2.79
C ARG A 19 -6.82 1.99 -2.54
N THR A 20 -6.17 1.32 -3.50
CA THR A 20 -5.70 -0.06 -3.31
C THR A 20 -4.69 -0.14 -2.16
N ALA A 21 -3.74 0.79 -2.11
CA ALA A 21 -2.75 0.87 -1.03
C ALA A 21 -3.39 1.05 0.35
N LEU A 22 -4.40 1.91 0.46
CA LEU A 22 -5.13 2.15 1.70
C LEU A 22 -5.92 0.91 2.14
N ILE A 23 -6.70 0.30 1.25
CA ILE A 23 -7.53 -0.87 1.60
C ILE A 23 -6.66 -2.04 2.02
N VAL A 24 -5.66 -2.39 1.20
CA VAL A 24 -4.78 -3.53 1.49
C VAL A 24 -3.85 -3.21 2.67
N GLY A 25 -3.40 -1.96 2.80
CA GLY A 25 -2.59 -1.53 3.94
C GLY A 25 -3.34 -1.59 5.27
N ILE A 26 -4.62 -1.21 5.30
CA ILE A 26 -5.49 -1.35 6.47
C ILE A 26 -5.66 -2.84 6.83
N LEU A 27 -5.94 -3.70 5.86
CA LEU A 27 -6.10 -5.14 6.09
C LEU A 27 -4.81 -5.78 6.61
N LEU A 28 -3.67 -5.46 6.01
CA LEU A 28 -2.37 -5.98 6.45
C LEU A 28 -1.99 -5.43 7.83
N ASN A 29 -2.28 -4.16 8.12
CA ASN A 29 -2.04 -3.59 9.45
C ASN A 29 -2.92 -4.27 10.51
N ALA A 30 -4.18 -4.58 10.18
CA ALA A 30 -5.09 -5.33 11.04
C ALA A 30 -4.61 -6.78 11.29
N ILE A 31 -4.04 -7.46 10.30
CA ILE A 31 -3.50 -8.83 10.48
C ILE A 31 -2.15 -8.81 11.22
N ASN A 32 -1.30 -7.82 10.96
CA ASN A 32 0.09 -7.79 11.42
C ASN A 32 0.26 -7.17 12.82
N GLN A 33 -0.62 -6.24 13.22
CA GLN A 33 -0.58 -5.55 14.51
C GLN A 33 -1.99 -5.32 15.10
N GLY A 34 -3.04 -5.96 14.58
CA GLY A 34 -4.40 -5.84 15.12
C GLY A 34 -4.50 -6.29 16.57
N ASP A 35 -3.81 -7.36 16.95
CA ASP A 35 -3.76 -7.82 18.35
C ASP A 35 -3.17 -6.75 19.28
N ASN A 36 -2.11 -6.03 18.85
CA ASN A 36 -1.53 -4.95 19.65
C ASN A 36 -2.48 -3.74 19.79
N PHE A 37 -3.28 -3.46 18.76
CA PHE A 37 -4.30 -2.40 18.79
C PHE A 37 -5.47 -2.77 19.73
N VAL A 38 -5.88 -4.03 19.73
CA VAL A 38 -6.96 -4.55 20.60
C VAL A 38 -6.50 -4.64 22.06
N HIS A 39 -5.24 -5.00 22.30
CA HIS A 39 -4.67 -5.08 23.65
C HIS A 39 -4.19 -3.73 24.23
N LEU A 40 -4.35 -2.60 23.51
CA LEU A 40 -3.88 -1.25 23.92
C LEU A 40 -2.40 -1.20 24.34
N ASN A 41 -1.58 -2.13 23.82
CA ASN A 41 -0.16 -2.23 24.14
C ASN A 41 0.65 -1.45 23.11
N PHE A 42 0.88 -0.16 23.37
CA PHE A 42 1.65 0.75 22.50
C PHE A 42 3.18 0.53 22.57
N SER A 43 3.66 -0.30 23.50
CA SER A 43 5.09 -0.47 23.78
C SER A 43 5.91 -1.19 22.69
N PRO A 44 5.37 -2.12 21.87
CA PRO A 44 6.12 -2.77 20.79
C PRO A 44 5.64 -2.40 19.37
N ILE A 45 5.05 -1.22 19.16
CA ILE A 45 4.63 -0.81 17.81
C ILE A 45 5.88 -0.55 16.95
N ASN A 46 6.18 -1.51 16.07
CA ASN A 46 7.26 -1.36 15.11
C ASN A 46 6.77 -0.53 13.91
N PHE A 47 7.05 0.78 13.96
CA PHE A 47 6.67 1.76 12.93
C PHE A 47 7.20 1.40 11.53
N PHE A 48 8.33 0.68 11.43
CA PHE A 48 8.83 0.19 10.15
C PHE A 48 7.91 -0.86 9.54
N LYS A 49 7.33 -1.73 10.38
CA LYS A 49 6.32 -2.72 9.97
C LYS A 49 5.06 -2.04 9.46
N VAL A 50 4.64 -0.95 10.11
CA VAL A 50 3.48 -0.12 9.71
C VAL A 50 3.76 0.58 8.37
N ALA A 51 4.94 1.17 8.19
CA ALA A 51 5.30 1.80 6.93
C ALA A 51 5.29 0.80 5.76
N LEU A 52 5.81 -0.42 5.97
CA LEU A 52 5.80 -1.48 4.98
C LEU A 52 4.39 -2.00 4.66
N THR A 53 3.49 -2.10 5.64
CA THR A 53 2.11 -2.56 5.36
C THR A 53 1.35 -1.62 4.43
N PHE A 54 1.64 -0.31 4.44
CA PHE A 54 1.06 0.62 3.46
C PHE A 54 1.89 0.75 2.16
N PHE A 55 3.21 0.64 2.25
CA PHE A 55 4.10 0.83 1.11
C PHE A 55 4.09 -0.37 0.14
N VAL A 56 4.05 -1.60 0.66
CA VAL A 56 4.10 -2.82 -0.16
C VAL A 56 2.90 -2.93 -1.11
N PRO A 57 1.65 -2.73 -0.68
CA PRO A 57 0.50 -2.83 -1.58
C PRO A 57 0.45 -1.71 -2.62
N PHE A 58 0.92 -0.51 -2.26
CA PHE A 58 1.11 0.58 -3.22
C PHE A 58 2.12 0.17 -4.30
N ALA A 59 3.31 -0.29 -3.89
CA ALA A 59 4.37 -0.70 -4.80
C ALA A 59 3.95 -1.86 -5.71
N VAL A 60 3.25 -2.86 -5.17
CA VAL A 60 2.72 -3.99 -5.95
C VAL A 60 1.62 -3.55 -6.91
N SER A 61 0.71 -2.66 -6.51
CA SER A 61 -0.34 -2.11 -7.39
C SER A 61 0.25 -1.36 -8.58
N VAL A 62 1.27 -0.52 -8.33
CA VAL A 62 1.95 0.25 -9.38
C VAL A 62 2.81 -0.66 -10.27
N TYR A 63 3.53 -1.63 -9.69
CA TYR A 63 4.32 -2.60 -10.46
C TYR A 63 3.43 -3.48 -11.35
N SER A 64 2.33 -3.99 -10.79
CA SER A 64 1.35 -4.78 -11.54
C SER A 64 0.82 -3.98 -12.71
N ALA A 65 0.36 -2.75 -12.49
CA ALA A 65 -0.18 -1.92 -13.57
C ALA A 65 0.86 -1.46 -14.61
N ALA A 66 2.13 -1.36 -14.22
CA ALA A 66 3.23 -1.12 -15.17
C ALA A 66 3.53 -2.36 -16.02
N LYS A 67 3.34 -3.57 -15.47
CA LYS A 67 3.62 -4.85 -16.13
C LYS A 67 2.44 -5.40 -16.94
N THR A 68 1.21 -5.23 -16.45
CA THR A 68 -0.03 -5.69 -17.09
C THR A 68 -0.66 -4.62 -17.97
N ASN A 69 0.13 -3.70 -18.54
CA ASN A 69 -0.40 -2.78 -19.55
C ASN A 69 -0.79 -3.64 -20.77
N PRO A 70 -2.09 -3.90 -21.02
CA PRO A 70 -2.54 -4.60 -22.21
C PRO A 70 -2.58 -3.54 -23.31
N GLY A 71 -1.39 -3.21 -23.81
CA GLY A 71 -1.21 -2.45 -25.05
C GLY A 71 -0.91 -3.44 -26.16
#